data_AF-A0ABD0PLP1-F1
#
_entry.id   AF-A0ABD0PLP1-F1
#
_cell.length_a   1.000
_cell.length_b   1.000
_cell.length_c   1.000
_cell.angle_alpha   90.00
_cell.angle_beta   90.00
_cell.angle_gamma   90.00
#
_symmetry.space_group_name_H-M   'P 1'
#
loop_
_entity.id
_entity.type
_entity.pdbx_description
1 polymer ?
#
loop_
_entity_poly.entity_id
_entity_poly.type
_entity_poly.pdbx_seq_one_letter_code
_entity_poly.pdbx_strand_id
1 'polypeptide(L)' 'RPPPVVRQGPTNQTVAVDGTVVLGCQATGTPTPTILWRKDGVLVSTHDSRLKQLDTGALQIRYAKHHIKA' A
#
# COMPACT_ATOMS: atom_id res chain seq x y z
N ARG A 1 -27.27 1.19 0.29
CA ARG A 1 -25.98 0.45 0.27
C ARG A 1 -25.01 1.17 1.20
N PRO A 2 -24.41 0.50 2.21
CA PRO A 2 -23.45 1.15 3.11
C PRO A 2 -22.19 1.56 2.32
N PRO A 3 -21.61 2.74 2.60
CA PRO A 3 -20.33 3.14 2.02
C PRO A 3 -19.20 2.22 2.51
N PRO A 4 -18.09 2.09 1.75
CA PRO A 4 -16.90 1.42 2.22
C PRO A 4 -16.36 2.08 3.49
N VAL A 5 -16.02 1.27 4.49
CA VAL A 5 -15.40 1.72 5.73
C VAL A 5 -14.01 1.11 5.82
N VAL A 6 -12.99 1.95 5.95
CA VAL A 6 -11.61 1.51 6.24
C VAL A 6 -11.55 1.12 7.71
N ARG A 7 -11.33 -0.16 7.99
CA ARG A 7 -11.18 -0.69 9.35
C ARG A 7 -9.75 -0.59 9.84
N GLN A 8 -8.78 -0.80 8.94
CA GLN A 8 -7.36 -0.72 9.24
C GLN A 8 -6.61 -0.11 8.07
N GLY A 9 -5.80 0.91 8.34
CA GLY A 9 -4.93 1.54 7.36
C GLY A 9 -3.50 0.98 7.39
N PRO A 10 -2.64 1.45 6.47
CA PRO A 10 -1.21 1.18 6.54
C PRO A 10 -0.59 1.71 7.82
N THR A 11 0.38 0.97 8.35
CA THR A 11 1.19 1.38 9.51
C THR A 11 2.56 1.88 9.06
N ASN A 12 3.14 2.77 9.86
CA ASN A 12 4.52 3.19 9.64
C ASN A 12 5.46 2.02 9.90
N GLN A 13 6.31 1.73 8.94
CA GLN A 13 7.28 0.64 8.99
C GLN A 13 8.65 1.16 8.58
N THR A 14 9.68 0.68 9.27
CA THR A 14 11.08 0.92 8.93
C THR A 14 11.67 -0.39 8.46
N VAL A 15 12.24 -0.39 7.26
CA VAL A 15 12.91 -1.56 6.69
C VAL A 15 14.34 -1.20 6.31
N ALA A 16 15.23 -2.18 6.30
CA ALA A 16 16.56 -2.00 5.77
C ALA A 16 16.50 -1.59 4.29
N VAL A 17 17.52 -0.86 3.82
CA VAL A 17 17.72 -0.59 2.39
C VAL A 17 17.71 -1.90 1.63
N ASP A 18 17.11 -1.89 0.44
CA ASP A 18 16.87 -3.06 -0.41
C ASP A 18 15.92 -4.11 0.18
N GLY A 19 15.40 -3.87 1.39
CA GLY A 19 14.38 -4.68 2.01
C GLY A 19 13.03 -4.62 1.29
N THR A 20 12.10 -5.46 1.75
CA THR A 20 10.72 -5.50 1.27
C THR A 20 9.79 -5.03 2.38
N VAL A 21 8.88 -4.12 2.06
CA VAL A 21 7.83 -3.63 2.97
C VAL A 21 6.46 -4.01 2.42
N VAL A 22 5.53 -4.38 3.31
CA VAL A 22 4.15 -4.74 2.96
C VAL A 22 3.20 -3.86 3.75
N LEU A 23 2.54 -2.95 3.04
CA LEU A 23 1.55 -2.05 3.60
C LEU A 23 0.16 -2.67 3.46
N GLY A 24 -0.44 -3.02 4.60
CA GLY A 24 -1.79 -3.57 4.66
C GLY A 24 -2.86 -2.47 4.67
N CYS A 25 -4.04 -2.78 4.13
CA CYS A 25 -5.24 -1.97 4.31
C CYS A 25 -6.44 -2.93 4.34
N GLN A 26 -7.35 -2.75 5.29
CA GLN A 26 -8.59 -3.51 5.38
C GLN A 26 -9.77 -2.55 5.27
N ALA A 27 -10.60 -2.75 4.26
CA ALA A 27 -11.83 -2.00 4.07
C ALA A 27 -13.01 -2.97 3.92
N THR A 28 -14.15 -2.61 4.50
CA THR A 28 -15.38 -3.41 4.45
C THR A 28 -16.49 -2.63 3.76
N GLY A 29 -17.29 -3.31 2.94
CA GLY A 29 -18.41 -2.73 2.21
C GLY A 29 -18.99 -3.77 1.25
N THR A 30 -20.21 -3.55 0.76
CA THR A 30 -20.90 -4.54 -0.10
C THR A 30 -21.38 -3.89 -1.39
N PRO A 31 -20.86 -4.23 -2.59
CA PRO A 31 -19.74 -5.14 -2.85
C PRO A 31 -18.42 -4.69 -2.24
N THR A 32 -17.52 -5.67 -2.10
CA THR A 32 -16.18 -5.56 -1.55
C THR A 32 -15.44 -4.36 -2.17
N PRO A 33 -14.85 -3.48 -1.35
CA PRO A 33 -14.16 -2.31 -1.86
C PRO A 33 -12.82 -2.67 -2.51
N THR A 34 -12.49 -1.96 -3.59
CA THR A 34 -11.17 -2.00 -4.21
C THR A 34 -10.21 -1.09 -3.45
N ILE A 35 -9.02 -1.59 -3.13
CA ILE A 35 -7.97 -0.80 -2.48
C ILE A 35 -7.07 -0.17 -3.55
N LEU A 36 -6.84 1.13 -3.41
CA LEU A 36 -5.94 1.92 -4.26
C LEU A 36 -4.88 2.59 -3.38
N TRP A 37 -3.64 2.55 -3.83
CA TRP A 37 -2.50 3.09 -3.08
C TRP A 37 -2.02 4.40 -3.67
N ARG A 38 -1.68 5.35 -2.81
CA ARG A 38 -1.08 6.63 -3.18
C ARG A 38 0.17 6.89 -2.36
N LYS A 39 1.20 7.43 -2.99
CA LYS A 39 2.41 7.93 -2.34
C LYS A 39 2.51 9.42 -2.64
N ASP A 40 2.58 10.25 -1.60
CA ASP A 40 2.71 11.71 -1.72
C ASP A 40 1.64 12.33 -2.65
N GLY A 41 0.40 11.82 -2.58
CA GLY A 41 -0.74 12.25 -3.41
C GLY A 41 -0.82 11.58 -4.78
N VAL A 42 0.25 10.97 -5.26
CA VAL A 42 0.34 10.31 -6.58
C VAL A 42 -0.11 8.86 -6.49
N LEU A 43 -0.92 8.41 -7.45
CA LEU A 43 -1.35 7.00 -7.53
C LEU A 43 -0.13 6.10 -7.75
N VAL A 44 -0.01 5.06 -6.93
CA VAL A 44 1.03 4.05 -7.10
C VAL A 44 0.73 3.27 -8.37
N SER A 45 1.62 3.38 -9.35
CA SER A 45 1.54 2.63 -10.60
C SER A 45 2.13 1.24 -10.42
N THR A 46 1.40 0.22 -10.86
CA THR A 46 1.88 -1.17 -10.93
C THR A 46 2.91 -1.40 -12.04
N HIS A 47 3.26 -0.37 -12.82
CA HIS A 47 4.34 -0.43 -13.81
C HIS A 47 5.73 -0.37 -13.17
N ASP A 48 5.86 0.10 -11.92
CA ASP A 48 7.11 0.00 -11.18
C ASP A 48 7.29 -1.47 -10.76
N SER A 49 8.33 -2.13 -11.27
CA SER A 49 8.63 -3.54 -11.00
C SER A 49 8.86 -3.84 -9.52
N ARG A 50 9.09 -2.81 -8.71
CA ARG A 50 9.23 -2.90 -7.25
C ARG A 50 7.90 -2.94 -6.53
N LEU A 51 6.82 -2.46 -7.16
CA LEU A 51 5.51 -2.27 -6.54
C LEU A 51 4.56 -3.36 -7.02
N LYS A 52 4.04 -4.15 -6.09
CA LYS A 52 3.04 -5.19 -6.39
C LYS A 52 1.87 -5.07 -5.44
N GLN A 53 0.66 -5.01 -5.98
CA GLN A 53 -0.55 -5.16 -5.18
C GLN A 53 -0.85 -6.66 -5.03
N LEU A 54 -1.00 -7.10 -3.79
CA LEU A 54 -1.40 -8.46 -3.43
C LEU A 54 -2.91 -8.64 -3.59
N ASP A 55 -3.38 -9.88 -3.67
CA ASP A 55 -4.81 -10.19 -3.81
C ASP A 55 -5.64 -9.70 -2.62
N THR A 56 -4.99 -9.54 -1.46
CA THR A 56 -5.58 -8.94 -0.25
C THR A 56 -5.77 -7.42 -0.35
N GLY A 57 -5.30 -6.79 -1.42
CA GLY A 57 -5.25 -5.33 -1.58
C GLY A 57 -4.05 -4.67 -0.89
N ALA A 58 -3.19 -5.44 -0.22
CA ALA A 58 -1.96 -4.92 0.39
C ALA A 58 -0.92 -4.53 -0.68
N LEU A 59 -0.17 -3.46 -0.44
CA LEU A 59 0.90 -3.00 -1.32
C LEU A 59 2.24 -3.56 -0.83
N GLN A 60 2.88 -4.37 -1.66
CA GLN A 60 4.25 -4.81 -1.48
C GLN A 60 5.19 -3.89 -2.25
N ILE A 61 6.24 -3.43 -1.57
CA ILE A 61 7.31 -2.60 -2.14
C ILE A 61 8.62 -3.34 -1.91
N ARG A 62 9.28 -3.75 -3.00
CA ARG A 62 10.60 -4.40 -2.98
C ARG A 62 11.70 -3.38 -3.19
N TYR A 63 12.92 -3.72 -2.78
CA TYR A 63 14.10 -2.87 -2.96
C TYR A 63 13.85 -1.45 -2.44
N ALA A 64 13.48 -1.37 -1.16
CA ALA A 64 13.15 -0.12 -0.50
C ALA A 64 14.35 0.84 -0.59
N LYS A 65 14.10 2.02 -1.15
CA LYS A 65 15.13 3.06 -1.33
C LYS A 65 15.29 3.86 -0.06
N HIS A 66 16.50 4.32 0.18
CA HIS A 66 16.80 5.25 1.26
C HIS A 66 15.97 6.53 1.10
N HIS A 67 15.12 6.84 2.08
CA HIS A 67 14.48 8.14 2.18
C HIS A 67 15.26 8.98 3.21
N ILE A 68 16.40 9.56 2.80
CA ILE A 68 16.95 10.70 3.53
C ILE A 68 16.12 11.90 3.10
N LYS A 69 15.26 12.43 3.98
CA LYS A 69 14.90 13.85 3.89
C LYS A 69 16.06 14.60 4.55
N ALA A 70 16.88 15.26 3.73
CA ALA A 70 17.78 16.31 4.21
C ALA A 70 16.94 17.50 4.70
#